data_AF-A0A7S0G2G7-F1
#
_entry.id   AF-A0A7S0G2G7-F1
#
_cell.length_a   1.000
_cell.length_b   1.000
_cell.length_c   1.000
_cell.angle_alpha   90.00
_cell.angle_beta   90.00
_cell.angle_gamma   90.00
#
_symmetry.space_group_name_H-M   'P 1'
#
loop_
_entity.id
_entity.type
_entity.pdbx_description
1 polymer ?
#
loop_
_entity_poly.entity_id
_entity_poly.type
_entity_poly.pdbx_seq_one_letter_code
_entity_poly.pdbx_strand_id
1 'polypeptide(L)'
;EYFRRRYGFSPSCRVVAAAGDNPCSAAGMLMREDADLCISLGTSDTAFMLSSTATPRADVGSIYRNPLKRLSYMPMVVYTNGSLTRESARDYDGNARSWNEFEDLVKSVPKGNNGVVGFYLPRPEIAPETNGNVSRYFNESGNSVEDSDLSLGTRCRAALEMRALAVRYHTTCLGMSKPARIVATGGGSSSPSMIQILADVLQCPVYVSPTVNSAGLGAAYRAFHAVQCEAAEKGFVDFSASISSKKDIESERVLKASPDSDSKTIYDNLYRNYIRCENLVRDDQQG
;
A
#
# COMPACT_ATOMS: atom_id res chain seq x y z
N GLU A 1 -28.86 -10.84 -26.47
CA GLU A 1 -30.25 -11.22 -26.12
C GLU A 1 -30.44 -11.60 -24.66
N TYR A 2 -29.73 -12.60 -24.13
CA TYR A 2 -29.87 -13.06 -22.73
C TYR A 2 -29.86 -11.93 -21.67
N PHE A 3 -28.84 -11.07 -21.66
CA PHE A 3 -28.71 -10.00 -20.65
C PHE A 3 -29.83 -8.95 -20.73
N ARG A 4 -30.38 -8.70 -21.92
CA ARG A 4 -31.52 -7.79 -22.09
C ARG A 4 -32.79 -8.37 -21.48
N ARG A 5 -33.09 -9.63 -21.80
CA ARG A 5 -34.29 -10.31 -21.29
C ARG A 5 -34.23 -10.55 -19.79
N ARG A 6 -33.05 -10.92 -19.27
CA ARG A 6 -32.91 -11.28 -17.86
C ARG A 6 -32.67 -10.09 -16.93
N TYR A 7 -31.90 -9.09 -17.36
CA TYR A 7 -31.48 -7.97 -16.51
C TYR A 7 -31.94 -6.60 -17.01
N GLY A 8 -32.72 -6.53 -18.09
CA GLY A 8 -33.32 -5.28 -18.58
C GLY A 8 -32.33 -4.31 -19.25
N PHE A 9 -31.14 -4.78 -19.66
CA PHE A 9 -30.17 -3.91 -20.33
C PHE A 9 -30.72 -3.35 -21.65
N SER A 10 -30.38 -2.08 -21.92
CA SER A 10 -30.74 -1.41 -23.18
C SER A 10 -30.10 -2.11 -24.40
N PRO A 11 -30.77 -2.16 -25.56
CA PRO A 11 -30.14 -2.48 -26.85
C PRO A 11 -28.84 -1.71 -27.12
N SER A 12 -28.77 -0.46 -26.66
CA SER A 12 -27.63 0.44 -26.85
C SER A 12 -26.57 0.34 -25.75
N CYS A 13 -26.75 -0.55 -24.77
CA CYS A 13 -25.79 -0.73 -23.69
C CYS A 13 -24.44 -1.19 -24.26
N ARG A 14 -23.39 -0.43 -23.98
CA ARG A 14 -22.02 -0.80 -24.35
C ARG A 14 -21.45 -1.75 -23.32
N VAL A 15 -20.72 -2.76 -23.79
CA VAL A 15 -19.87 -3.63 -22.96
C VAL A 15 -18.43 -3.29 -23.32
N VAL A 16 -17.66 -2.92 -22.30
CA VAL A 16 -16.27 -2.48 -22.48
C VAL A 16 -15.33 -3.41 -21.74
N ALA A 17 -14.11 -3.57 -22.25
CA ALA A 17 -13.08 -4.28 -21.52
C ALA A 17 -12.75 -3.51 -20.22
N ALA A 18 -12.89 -4.19 -19.09
CA ALA A 18 -12.46 -3.68 -17.80
C ALA A 18 -10.97 -3.95 -17.58
N ALA A 19 -10.42 -3.38 -16.51
CA ALA A 19 -9.09 -3.71 -16.02
C ALA A 19 -9.21 -4.54 -14.73
N GLY A 20 -8.08 -5.05 -14.23
CA GLY A 20 -8.02 -5.69 -12.91
C GLY A 20 -8.44 -4.74 -11.77
N ASP A 21 -8.64 -5.29 -10.58
CA ASP A 21 -9.08 -4.56 -9.38
C ASP A 21 -8.16 -3.40 -8.97
N ASN A 22 -6.84 -3.60 -8.98
CA ASN A 22 -5.85 -2.56 -8.65
C ASN A 22 -5.82 -1.44 -9.71
N PRO A 23 -5.69 -1.73 -11.02
CA PRO A 23 -5.85 -0.71 -12.05
C PRO A 23 -7.19 0.03 -11.99
N CYS A 24 -8.30 -0.67 -11.72
CA CYS A 24 -9.58 -0.03 -11.51
C CYS A 24 -9.54 0.87 -10.26
N SER A 25 -8.93 0.43 -9.16
CA SER A 25 -8.80 1.25 -7.95
C SER A 25 -8.01 2.54 -8.22
N ALA A 26 -6.95 2.50 -9.04
CA ALA A 26 -6.25 3.71 -9.48
C ALA A 26 -7.20 4.71 -10.18
N ALA A 27 -8.12 4.21 -11.01
CA ALA A 27 -9.15 5.01 -11.65
C ALA A 27 -10.18 5.56 -10.64
N GLY A 28 -10.70 4.69 -9.77
CA GLY A 28 -11.75 5.05 -8.81
C GLY A 28 -11.28 6.03 -7.75
N MET A 29 -10.00 5.98 -7.41
CA MET A 29 -9.35 6.94 -6.53
C MET A 29 -8.85 8.18 -7.27
N LEU A 30 -8.92 8.28 -8.60
CA LEU A 30 -8.41 9.44 -9.35
C LEU A 30 -6.92 9.71 -9.09
N MET A 31 -6.11 8.66 -9.09
CA MET A 31 -4.67 8.75 -8.82
C MET A 31 -3.96 9.64 -9.83
N ARG A 32 -3.11 10.54 -9.34
CA ARG A 32 -2.23 11.39 -10.17
C ARG A 32 -0.90 10.68 -10.43
N GLU A 33 -0.54 10.64 -11.70
CA GLU A 33 0.75 10.09 -12.15
C GLU A 33 1.93 10.83 -11.50
N ASP A 34 2.95 10.08 -11.09
CA ASP A 34 4.19 10.55 -10.47
C ASP A 34 3.99 11.42 -9.21
N ALA A 35 2.81 11.37 -8.59
CA ALA A 35 2.47 12.20 -7.45
C ALA A 35 1.77 11.43 -6.31
N ASP A 36 0.89 10.49 -6.64
CA ASP A 36 0.11 9.77 -5.64
C ASP A 36 0.62 8.32 -5.51
N LEU A 37 0.97 7.92 -4.29
CA LEU A 37 1.19 6.51 -3.94
C LEU A 37 -0.06 5.96 -3.25
N CYS A 38 -0.68 4.93 -3.83
CA CYS A 38 -1.78 4.23 -3.17
C CYS A 38 -1.21 3.15 -2.26
N ILE A 39 -1.73 3.06 -1.03
CA ILE A 39 -1.45 1.95 -0.11
C ILE A 39 -2.80 1.37 0.36
N SER A 40 -3.12 0.17 -0.11
CA SER A 40 -4.27 -0.60 0.36
C SER A 40 -3.85 -1.44 1.57
N LEU A 41 -4.49 -1.21 2.72
CA LEU A 41 -4.18 -1.85 3.99
C LEU A 41 -5.25 -2.90 4.34
N GLY A 42 -5.16 -4.08 3.73
CA GLY A 42 -6.13 -5.16 3.86
C GLY A 42 -5.58 -6.38 4.62
N THR A 43 -6.18 -7.54 4.37
CA THR A 43 -5.62 -8.84 4.79
C THR A 43 -4.23 -9.05 4.17
N SER A 44 -4.11 -8.67 2.89
CA SER A 44 -2.86 -8.39 2.21
C SER A 44 -2.75 -6.88 2.01
N ASP A 45 -1.54 -6.35 2.07
CA ASP A 45 -1.32 -4.95 1.75
C ASP A 45 -0.76 -4.83 0.33
N THR A 46 -1.12 -3.75 -0.36
CA THR A 46 -0.65 -3.46 -1.72
C THR A 46 -0.22 -2.01 -1.82
N ALA A 47 0.93 -1.75 -2.44
CA ALA A 47 1.36 -0.40 -2.77
C ALA A 47 1.60 -0.24 -4.27
N PHE A 48 1.02 0.80 -4.86
CA PHE A 48 1.19 1.08 -6.29
C PHE A 48 1.12 2.58 -6.60
N MET A 49 1.76 2.95 -7.70
CA MET A 49 1.75 4.30 -8.25
C MET A 49 1.51 4.23 -9.75
N LEU A 50 0.91 5.27 -10.32
CA LEU A 50 0.94 5.49 -11.78
C LEU A 50 2.22 6.25 -12.11
N SER A 51 3.03 5.73 -13.02
CA SER A 51 4.38 6.25 -13.22
C SER A 51 4.77 6.26 -14.69
N SER A 52 5.41 7.34 -15.13
CA SER A 52 5.95 7.46 -16.48
C SER A 52 7.14 6.50 -16.73
N THR A 53 7.80 6.07 -15.67
CA THR A 53 8.91 5.11 -15.69
C THR A 53 8.65 3.94 -14.74
N ALA A 54 9.33 2.82 -14.94
CA ALA A 54 9.34 1.71 -14.00
C ALA A 54 10.60 0.86 -14.19
N THR A 55 11.10 0.27 -13.12
CA THR A 55 12.24 -0.64 -13.14
C THR A 55 11.78 -2.06 -12.86
N PRO A 56 11.84 -2.98 -13.84
CA PRO A 56 11.46 -4.38 -13.61
C PRO A 56 12.33 -5.05 -12.56
N ARG A 57 11.71 -5.62 -11.52
CA ARG A 57 12.34 -6.38 -10.44
C ARG A 57 11.44 -7.55 -10.05
N ALA A 58 11.72 -8.72 -10.62
CA ALA A 58 10.91 -9.93 -10.43
C ALA A 58 10.85 -10.40 -8.96
N ASP A 59 11.87 -10.07 -8.18
CA ASP A 59 12.01 -10.36 -6.76
C ASP A 59 11.27 -9.36 -5.84
N VAL A 60 10.71 -8.30 -6.40
CA VAL A 60 10.09 -7.21 -5.62
C VAL A 60 8.62 -7.00 -5.98
N GLY A 61 8.26 -7.01 -7.26
CA GLY A 61 6.90 -6.69 -7.65
C GLY A 61 6.64 -6.78 -9.15
N SER A 62 5.47 -6.29 -9.53
CA SER A 62 4.93 -6.37 -10.89
C SER A 62 4.81 -4.98 -11.52
N ILE A 63 4.94 -4.91 -12.84
CA ILE A 63 4.71 -3.68 -13.61
C ILE A 63 3.54 -3.90 -14.54
N TYR A 64 2.44 -3.17 -14.29
CA TYR A 64 1.28 -3.15 -15.17
C TYR A 64 1.33 -1.97 -16.13
N ARG A 65 0.45 -1.98 -17.13
CA ARG A 65 0.17 -0.78 -17.93
C ARG A 65 -0.67 0.19 -17.11
N ASN A 66 -0.36 1.47 -17.18
CA ASN A 66 -1.20 2.50 -16.59
C ASN A 66 -2.60 2.42 -17.24
N PRO A 67 -3.67 2.22 -16.45
CA PRO A 67 -5.01 2.14 -17.01
C PRO A 67 -5.49 3.49 -17.53
N LEU A 68 -5.01 4.60 -16.96
CA LEU A 68 -5.52 5.96 -17.17
C LEU A 68 -4.83 6.70 -18.31
N LYS A 69 -3.54 6.45 -18.52
CA LYS A 69 -2.71 7.20 -19.47
C LYS A 69 -1.93 6.28 -20.40
N ARG A 70 -1.88 6.65 -21.69
CA ARG A 70 -1.09 5.94 -22.70
C ARG A 70 0.40 6.10 -22.41
N LEU A 71 1.19 5.08 -22.78
CA LEU A 71 2.65 5.08 -22.67
C LEU A 71 3.19 5.29 -21.25
N SER A 72 2.44 4.82 -20.25
CA SER A 72 2.81 4.90 -18.83
C SER A 72 2.57 3.55 -18.14
N TYR A 73 3.11 3.40 -16.94
CA TYR A 73 3.17 2.17 -16.18
C TYR A 73 2.44 2.30 -14.83
N MET A 74 2.22 1.15 -14.22
CA MET A 74 1.72 1.04 -12.86
C MET A 74 2.58 -0.01 -12.14
N PRO A 75 3.78 0.36 -11.64
CA PRO A 75 4.55 -0.51 -10.77
C PRO A 75 3.75 -0.76 -9.47
N MET A 76 3.84 -1.99 -8.97
CA MET A 76 3.05 -2.46 -7.84
C MET A 76 3.82 -3.51 -7.05
N VAL A 77 3.78 -3.39 -5.72
CA VAL A 77 4.21 -4.42 -4.78
C VAL A 77 3.01 -4.92 -3.99
N VAL A 78 2.95 -6.23 -3.78
CA VAL A 78 1.90 -6.91 -3.01
C VAL A 78 2.58 -7.64 -1.87
N TYR A 79 1.95 -7.60 -0.71
CA TYR A 79 2.39 -8.31 0.48
C TYR A 79 1.28 -9.21 1.00
N THR A 80 1.54 -10.50 1.11
CA THR A 80 0.64 -11.49 1.69
C THR A 80 0.28 -11.11 3.13
N ASN A 81 1.29 -10.77 3.94
CA ASN A 81 1.11 -10.55 5.36
C ASN A 81 0.70 -9.10 5.66
N GLY A 82 -0.57 -8.75 5.47
CA GLY A 82 -1.15 -7.45 5.85
C GLY A 82 -1.71 -7.47 7.28
N SER A 83 -3.03 -7.51 7.44
CA SER A 83 -3.68 -7.54 8.76
C SER A 83 -3.27 -8.75 9.60
N LEU A 84 -2.95 -9.87 8.96
CA LEU A 84 -2.49 -11.10 9.61
C LEU A 84 -1.24 -10.88 10.48
N THR A 85 -0.27 -10.10 10.01
CA THR A 85 0.92 -9.74 10.80
C THR A 85 0.52 -8.89 12.01
N ARG A 86 -0.40 -7.94 11.84
CA ARG A 86 -0.86 -7.06 12.92
C ARG A 86 -1.65 -7.83 13.98
N GLU A 87 -2.55 -8.71 13.56
CA GLU A 87 -3.30 -9.63 14.43
C GLU A 87 -2.36 -10.54 15.21
N SER A 88 -1.39 -11.14 14.52
CA SER A 88 -0.42 -12.06 15.13
C SER A 88 0.51 -11.32 16.11
N ALA A 89 0.88 -10.07 15.84
CA ALA A 89 1.69 -9.27 16.76
C ALA A 89 0.89 -8.82 17.99
N ARG A 90 -0.39 -8.48 17.79
CA ARG A 90 -1.33 -8.11 18.85
C ARG A 90 -1.58 -9.28 19.81
N ASP A 91 -1.73 -10.49 19.28
CA ASP A 91 -2.11 -11.69 20.04
C ASP A 91 -0.92 -12.63 20.27
N TYR A 92 0.32 -12.10 20.21
CA TYR A 92 1.57 -12.87 20.20
C TYR A 92 1.71 -13.85 21.38
N ASP A 93 1.25 -13.45 22.57
CA ASP A 93 1.30 -14.27 23.80
C ASP A 93 0.09 -15.20 23.98
N GLY A 94 -0.74 -15.37 22.95
CA GLY A 94 -1.94 -16.19 22.96
C GLY A 94 -3.19 -15.51 23.55
N ASN A 95 -3.07 -14.27 24.04
CA ASN A 95 -4.21 -13.49 24.53
C ASN A 95 -4.79 -12.63 23.42
N ALA A 96 -6.06 -12.83 23.09
CA ALA A 96 -6.78 -11.99 22.14
C ALA A 96 -6.97 -10.58 22.72
N ARG A 97 -6.53 -9.55 22.00
CA ARG A 97 -6.72 -8.13 22.38
C ARG A 97 -7.58 -7.37 21.40
N SER A 98 -8.15 -6.26 21.85
CA SER A 98 -8.82 -5.30 20.99
C SER A 98 -7.82 -4.48 20.15
N TRP A 99 -8.31 -3.86 19.07
CA TRP A 99 -7.49 -2.92 18.30
C TRP A 99 -7.13 -1.64 19.07
N ASN A 100 -7.93 -1.25 20.07
CA ASN A 100 -7.58 -0.12 20.94
C ASN A 100 -6.37 -0.44 21.82
N GLU A 101 -6.33 -1.64 22.40
CA GLU A 101 -5.16 -2.11 23.16
C GLU A 101 -3.91 -2.19 22.26
N PHE A 102 -4.07 -2.64 21.01
CA PHE A 102 -2.98 -2.62 20.03
C PHE A 102 -2.46 -1.20 19.79
N GLU A 103 -3.34 -0.21 19.62
CA GLU A 103 -2.94 1.19 19.46
C GLU A 103 -2.18 1.71 20.69
N ASP A 104 -2.62 1.37 21.90
CA ASP A 104 -1.96 1.78 23.14
C ASP A 104 -0.56 1.14 23.27
N LEU A 105 -0.42 -0.13 22.88
CA LEU A 105 0.87 -0.83 22.82
C LEU A 105 1.84 -0.21 21.82
N VAL A 106 1.36 0.20 20.64
CA VAL A 106 2.21 0.89 19.64
C VAL A 106 2.66 2.27 20.15
N LYS A 107 1.76 3.00 20.82
CA LYS A 107 2.03 4.33 21.39
C LYS A 107 2.94 4.30 22.60
N SER A 108 2.99 3.19 23.34
CA SER A 108 3.90 3.04 24.49
C SER A 108 5.37 2.95 24.08
N VAL A 109 5.66 2.82 22.78
CA VAL A 109 7.01 2.73 22.24
C VAL A 109 7.30 3.93 21.34
N PRO A 110 8.47 4.58 21.48
CA PRO A 110 8.83 5.74 20.67
C PRO A 110 8.99 5.39 19.18
N LYS A 111 8.90 6.43 18.33
CA LYS A 111 9.15 6.34 16.88
C LYS A 111 10.51 5.70 16.60
N GLY A 112 10.57 4.85 15.60
CA GLY A 112 11.77 4.12 15.24
C GLY A 112 12.08 2.95 16.17
N ASN A 113 11.17 2.60 17.08
CA ASN A 113 11.20 1.38 17.89
C ASN A 113 12.51 1.17 18.68
N ASN A 114 13.10 2.25 19.20
CA ASN A 114 14.44 2.25 19.83
C ASN A 114 15.52 1.60 18.94
N GLY A 115 15.38 1.75 17.62
CA GLY A 115 16.30 1.22 16.63
C GLY A 115 16.11 -0.26 16.27
N VAL A 116 15.12 -0.93 16.88
CA VAL A 116 14.82 -2.34 16.61
C VAL A 116 14.04 -2.48 15.30
N VAL A 117 14.63 -3.19 14.33
CA VAL A 117 13.94 -3.63 13.11
C VAL A 117 13.41 -5.04 13.34
N GLY A 118 12.12 -5.26 13.10
CA GLY A 118 11.50 -6.59 13.16
C GLY A 118 11.00 -7.06 11.80
N PHE A 119 11.10 -8.36 11.57
CA PHE A 119 10.50 -9.09 10.45
C PHE A 119 9.55 -10.13 11.04
N TYR A 120 8.25 -9.92 10.82
CA TYR A 120 7.20 -10.78 11.36
C TYR A 120 6.23 -11.20 10.25
N LEU A 121 6.51 -12.37 9.67
CA LEU A 121 5.85 -12.91 8.48
C LEU A 121 5.30 -14.31 8.80
N PRO A 122 4.08 -14.42 9.36
CA PRO A 122 3.50 -15.71 9.74
C PRO A 122 3.16 -16.60 8.55
N ARG A 123 2.98 -16.05 7.34
CA ARG A 123 2.73 -16.79 6.11
C ARG A 123 3.83 -16.54 5.08
N PRO A 124 3.96 -17.41 4.06
CA PRO A 124 4.81 -17.13 2.91
C PRO A 124 4.57 -15.71 2.38
N GLU A 125 5.67 -14.99 2.15
CA GLU A 125 5.63 -13.60 1.71
C GLU A 125 6.08 -13.49 0.26
N ILE A 126 5.53 -12.50 -0.46
CA ILE A 126 5.85 -12.24 -1.87
C ILE A 126 7.11 -11.37 -1.97
N ALA A 127 7.20 -10.32 -1.17
CA ALA A 127 8.29 -9.36 -1.17
C ALA A 127 8.67 -8.97 0.27
N PRO A 128 9.82 -9.42 0.80
CA PRO A 128 10.73 -10.40 0.19
C PRO A 128 10.09 -11.79 0.10
N GLU A 129 10.54 -12.61 -0.85
CA GLU A 129 10.11 -14.00 -0.93
C GLU A 129 10.61 -14.78 0.31
N THR A 130 9.67 -15.34 1.07
CA THR A 130 9.97 -16.17 2.25
C THR A 130 8.98 -17.33 2.35
N ASN A 131 9.37 -18.39 3.05
CA ASN A 131 8.50 -19.55 3.31
C ASN A 131 7.52 -19.32 4.48
N GLY A 132 7.52 -18.12 5.08
CA GLY A 132 6.72 -17.78 6.27
C GLY A 132 7.37 -18.22 7.57
N ASN A 133 6.61 -18.16 8.68
CA ASN A 133 7.10 -18.41 10.04
C ASN A 133 8.35 -17.58 10.41
N VAL A 134 8.49 -16.38 9.86
CA VAL A 134 9.61 -15.49 10.19
C VAL A 134 9.25 -14.68 11.43
N SER A 135 10.06 -14.81 12.48
CA SER A 135 10.06 -13.93 13.66
C SER A 135 11.52 -13.58 13.97
N ARG A 136 12.00 -12.47 13.41
CA ARG A 136 13.40 -12.05 13.53
C ARG A 136 13.49 -10.57 13.85
N TYR A 137 14.34 -10.23 14.80
CA TYR A 137 14.52 -8.86 15.26
C TYR A 137 15.99 -8.53 15.30
N PHE A 138 16.32 -7.28 14.97
CA PHE A 138 17.66 -6.79 14.87
C PHE A 138 17.76 -5.43 15.55
N ASN A 139 18.82 -5.21 16.33
CA ASN A 139 19.10 -3.90 16.91
C ASN A 139 19.73 -2.96 15.87
N GLU A 140 20.04 -1.72 16.26
CA GLU A 140 20.64 -0.70 15.37
C GLU A 140 21.95 -1.16 14.70
N SER A 141 22.73 -2.00 15.38
CA SER A 141 23.98 -2.55 14.85
C SER A 141 23.74 -3.68 13.84
N GLY A 142 22.51 -4.20 13.75
CA GLY A 142 22.12 -5.32 12.88
C GLY A 142 22.34 -6.68 13.53
N ASN A 143 22.58 -6.71 14.85
CA ASN A 143 22.72 -7.97 15.58
C ASN A 143 21.33 -8.49 15.95
N SER A 144 21.16 -9.81 15.93
CA SER A 144 19.93 -10.48 16.36
C SER A 144 19.56 -10.08 17.80
N VAL A 145 18.27 -9.86 18.02
CA VAL A 145 17.67 -9.65 19.35
C VAL A 145 16.78 -10.85 19.63
N GLU A 146 16.93 -11.42 20.82
CA GLU A 146 16.13 -12.56 21.25
C GLU A 146 14.67 -12.14 21.42
N ASP A 147 13.78 -13.04 21.02
CA ASP A 147 12.35 -12.77 21.02
C ASP A 147 11.86 -12.50 22.46
N SER A 148 12.36 -13.26 23.44
CA SER A 148 12.01 -13.11 24.87
C SER A 148 12.32 -11.74 25.46
N ASP A 149 13.22 -10.97 24.85
CA ASP A 149 13.68 -9.68 25.36
C ASP A 149 12.78 -8.51 24.92
N LEU A 150 11.84 -8.78 24.00
CA LEU A 150 10.98 -7.77 23.41
C LEU A 150 9.67 -7.60 24.17
N SER A 151 9.38 -6.36 24.55
CA SER A 151 8.05 -5.99 25.02
C SER A 151 7.00 -6.19 23.94
N LEU A 152 5.74 -6.42 24.33
CA LEU A 152 4.64 -6.53 23.39
C LEU A 152 4.46 -5.24 22.55
N GLY A 153 4.68 -4.06 23.14
CA GLY A 153 4.67 -2.80 22.42
C GLY A 153 5.72 -2.74 21.31
N THR A 154 6.93 -3.23 21.59
CA THR A 154 8.04 -3.28 20.61
C THR A 154 7.68 -4.16 19.42
N ARG A 155 6.99 -5.28 19.66
CA ARG A 155 6.49 -6.17 18.60
C ARG A 155 5.43 -5.51 17.74
N CYS A 156 4.44 -4.89 18.39
CA CYS A 156 3.34 -4.23 17.71
C CYS A 156 3.85 -3.07 16.85
N ARG A 157 4.75 -2.24 17.38
CA ARG A 157 5.38 -1.15 16.61
C ARG A 157 6.25 -1.70 15.48
N ALA A 158 7.08 -2.72 15.72
CA ALA A 158 7.89 -3.35 14.69
C ALA A 158 7.05 -3.85 13.53
N ALA A 159 5.87 -4.46 13.78
CA ALA A 159 4.97 -4.92 12.73
C ALA A 159 4.49 -3.79 11.80
N LEU A 160 4.20 -2.60 12.34
CA LEU A 160 3.78 -1.45 11.54
C LEU A 160 4.95 -0.80 10.80
N GLU A 161 6.07 -0.58 11.50
CA GLU A 161 7.27 0.03 10.92
C GLU A 161 7.88 -0.87 9.84
N MET A 162 7.92 -2.19 10.04
CA MET A 162 8.34 -3.17 9.02
C MET A 162 7.60 -2.95 7.70
N ARG A 163 6.27 -2.87 7.73
CA ARG A 163 5.49 -2.69 6.50
C ARG A 163 5.74 -1.34 5.85
N ALA A 164 5.81 -0.26 6.63
CA ALA A 164 6.09 1.06 6.07
C ALA A 164 7.50 1.14 5.44
N LEU A 165 8.50 0.52 6.08
CA LEU A 165 9.87 0.43 5.57
C LEU A 165 9.95 -0.44 4.32
N ALA A 166 9.24 -1.57 4.30
CA ALA A 166 9.12 -2.44 3.13
C ALA A 166 8.52 -1.69 1.94
N VAL A 167 7.44 -0.93 2.15
CA VAL A 167 6.83 -0.12 1.08
C VAL A 167 7.83 0.90 0.57
N ARG A 168 8.52 1.64 1.46
CA ARG A 168 9.56 2.60 1.06
C ARG A 168 10.66 1.92 0.23
N TYR A 169 11.13 0.76 0.65
CA TYR A 169 12.19 0.02 -0.03
C TYR A 169 11.75 -0.47 -1.40
N HIS A 170 10.68 -1.25 -1.46
CA HIS A 170 10.23 -1.92 -2.67
C HIS A 170 9.73 -0.95 -3.74
N THR A 171 9.04 0.13 -3.34
CA THR A 171 8.65 1.18 -4.30
C THR A 171 9.87 1.87 -4.92
N THR A 172 10.93 2.10 -4.13
CA THR A 172 12.21 2.61 -4.64
C THR A 172 12.87 1.62 -5.60
N CYS A 173 12.89 0.33 -5.27
CA CYS A 173 13.43 -0.72 -6.15
C CYS A 173 12.69 -0.85 -7.49
N LEU A 174 11.39 -0.58 -7.50
CA LEU A 174 10.57 -0.55 -8.72
C LEU A 174 10.71 0.77 -9.52
N GLY A 175 11.58 1.68 -9.09
CA GLY A 175 11.84 2.94 -9.77
C GLY A 175 10.73 3.97 -9.62
N MET A 176 9.87 3.85 -8.60
CA MET A 176 8.83 4.85 -8.33
C MET A 176 9.48 6.16 -7.85
N SER A 177 8.95 7.28 -8.32
CA SER A 177 9.34 8.60 -7.83
C SER A 177 8.87 8.82 -6.39
N LYS A 178 9.48 9.78 -5.67
CA LYS A 178 9.02 10.14 -4.32
C LYS A 178 7.59 10.72 -4.44
N PRO A 179 6.58 10.13 -3.76
CA PRO A 179 5.22 10.63 -3.84
C PRO A 179 5.09 12.01 -3.19
N ALA A 180 4.19 12.84 -3.76
CA ALA A 180 3.74 14.09 -3.15
C ALA A 180 2.71 13.85 -2.04
N ARG A 181 1.93 12.77 -2.15
CA ARG A 181 1.02 12.30 -1.09
C ARG A 181 0.80 10.78 -1.17
N ILE A 182 0.38 10.21 -0.05
CA ILE A 182 -0.11 8.85 0.05
C ILE A 182 -1.64 8.87 0.09
N VAL A 183 -2.27 7.93 -0.61
CA VAL A 183 -3.71 7.65 -0.53
C VAL A 183 -3.88 6.27 0.08
N ALA A 184 -4.22 6.24 1.37
CA ALA A 184 -4.46 5.02 2.12
C ALA A 184 -5.93 4.57 2.00
N THR A 185 -6.14 3.26 1.91
CA THR A 185 -7.46 2.62 1.92
C THR A 185 -7.39 1.26 2.63
N GLY A 186 -8.52 0.56 2.74
CA GLY A 186 -8.63 -0.72 3.44
C GLY A 186 -8.79 -0.58 4.96
N GLY A 187 -9.08 -1.68 5.65
CA GLY A 187 -9.39 -1.67 7.09
C GLY A 187 -8.29 -1.08 7.96
N GLY A 188 -7.01 -1.31 7.60
CA GLY A 188 -5.86 -0.77 8.33
C GLY A 188 -5.74 0.75 8.24
N SER A 189 -6.40 1.41 7.29
CA SER A 189 -6.39 2.88 7.18
C SER A 189 -7.16 3.58 8.31
N SER A 190 -7.91 2.83 9.13
CA SER A 190 -8.55 3.33 10.34
C SER A 190 -7.61 3.45 11.55
N SER A 191 -6.43 2.81 11.51
CA SER A 191 -5.43 2.85 12.58
C SER A 191 -4.64 4.17 12.54
N PRO A 192 -4.77 5.04 13.56
CA PRO A 192 -4.03 6.30 13.60
C PRO A 192 -2.52 6.09 13.64
N SER A 193 -2.04 5.09 14.39
CA SER A 193 -0.61 4.79 14.48
C SER A 193 -0.05 4.29 13.14
N MET A 194 -0.77 3.42 12.42
CA MET A 194 -0.35 2.97 11.09
C MET A 194 -0.26 4.13 10.10
N ILE A 195 -1.26 5.02 10.10
CA ILE A 195 -1.28 6.18 9.21
C ILE A 195 -0.15 7.17 9.52
N GLN A 196 0.14 7.44 10.79
CA GLN A 196 1.25 8.29 11.18
C GLN A 196 2.61 7.67 10.83
N ILE A 197 2.80 6.37 11.09
CA ILE A 197 4.04 5.65 10.74
C ILE A 197 4.28 5.67 9.22
N LEU A 198 3.24 5.50 8.40
CA LEU A 198 3.37 5.65 6.94
C LEU A 198 3.82 7.07 6.56
N ALA A 199 3.22 8.09 7.17
CA ALA A 199 3.59 9.48 6.88
C ALA A 199 5.06 9.74 7.22
N ASP A 200 5.46 9.32 8.42
CA ASP A 200 6.82 9.48 8.92
C ASP A 200 7.85 8.68 8.13
N VAL A 201 7.61 7.41 7.82
CA VAL A 201 8.61 6.56 7.14
C VAL A 201 8.81 7.01 5.69
N LEU A 202 7.71 7.29 4.96
CA LEU A 202 7.76 7.70 3.57
C LEU A 202 8.00 9.21 3.39
N GLN A 203 8.00 9.99 4.48
CA GLN A 203 8.20 11.44 4.48
C GLN A 203 7.22 12.14 3.51
N CYS A 204 5.94 11.79 3.64
CA CYS A 204 4.86 12.14 2.73
C CYS A 204 3.50 12.26 3.47
N PRO A 205 2.67 13.28 3.23
CA PRO A 205 1.35 13.37 3.87
C PRO A 205 0.43 12.23 3.45
N VAL A 206 -0.37 11.72 4.38
CA VAL A 206 -1.28 10.58 4.18
C VAL A 206 -2.72 11.06 4.21
N TYR A 207 -3.42 10.81 3.10
CA TYR A 207 -4.85 11.00 2.94
C TYR A 207 -5.55 9.65 2.98
N VAL A 208 -6.73 9.58 3.58
CA VAL A 208 -7.56 8.37 3.54
C VAL A 208 -8.67 8.54 2.52
N SER A 209 -8.84 7.54 1.66
CA SER A 209 -9.91 7.50 0.66
C SER A 209 -11.27 7.33 1.33
N PRO A 210 -12.30 8.11 0.95
CA PRO A 210 -13.67 7.92 1.44
C PRO A 210 -14.35 6.69 0.83
N THR A 211 -13.81 6.16 -0.27
CA THR A 211 -14.45 5.10 -1.05
C THR A 211 -14.00 3.72 -0.58
N VAL A 212 -14.95 2.92 -0.08
CA VAL A 212 -14.73 1.53 0.36
C VAL A 212 -14.60 0.55 -0.83
N ASN A 213 -15.22 0.84 -1.98
CA ASN A 213 -15.15 0.02 -3.20
C ASN A 213 -14.52 0.77 -4.39
N SER A 214 -13.22 1.06 -4.28
CA SER A 214 -12.46 1.80 -5.30
C SER A 214 -12.43 1.09 -6.65
N ALA A 215 -12.37 -0.24 -6.66
CA ALA A 215 -12.33 -1.03 -7.89
C ALA A 215 -13.65 -0.91 -8.68
N GLY A 216 -14.79 -1.08 -8.02
CA GLY A 216 -16.10 -0.95 -8.67
C GLY A 216 -16.34 0.47 -9.20
N LEU A 217 -16.01 1.48 -8.41
CA LEU A 217 -16.13 2.89 -8.82
C LEU A 217 -15.21 3.21 -10.01
N GLY A 218 -13.98 2.71 -9.97
CA GLY A 218 -13.05 2.83 -11.07
C GLY A 218 -13.54 2.17 -12.34
N ALA A 219 -14.10 0.97 -12.26
CA ALA A 219 -14.69 0.30 -13.40
C ALA A 219 -15.83 1.14 -14.01
N ALA A 220 -16.67 1.78 -13.19
CA ALA A 220 -17.72 2.68 -13.66
C ALA A 220 -17.12 3.93 -14.37
N TYR A 221 -16.08 4.54 -13.81
CA TYR A 221 -15.38 5.65 -14.47
C TYR A 221 -14.71 5.24 -15.78
N ARG A 222 -14.15 4.04 -15.84
CA ARG A 222 -13.58 3.49 -17.07
C ARG A 222 -14.65 3.21 -18.13
N ALA A 223 -15.82 2.72 -17.74
CA ALA A 223 -16.95 2.55 -18.66
C ALA A 223 -17.42 3.90 -19.22
N PHE A 224 -17.54 4.91 -18.37
CA PHE A 224 -17.88 6.27 -18.80
C PHE A 224 -16.82 6.87 -19.73
N HIS A 225 -15.54 6.71 -19.38
CA HIS A 225 -14.42 7.17 -20.20
C HIS A 225 -14.38 6.51 -21.58
N ALA A 226 -14.69 5.22 -21.67
CA ALA A 226 -14.75 4.49 -22.93
C ALA A 226 -15.82 5.04 -23.89
N VAL A 227 -16.99 5.42 -23.38
CA VAL A 227 -18.05 6.07 -24.19
C VAL A 227 -17.57 7.40 -24.74
N GLN A 228 -16.85 8.20 -23.94
CA GLN A 228 -16.27 9.46 -24.42
C GLN A 228 -15.17 9.24 -25.47
N CYS A 229 -14.33 8.21 -25.29
CA CYS A 229 -13.30 7.88 -26.27
C CYS A 229 -13.89 7.41 -27.61
N GLU A 230 -15.00 6.64 -27.58
CA GLU A 230 -15.73 6.22 -28.78
C GLU A 230 -16.29 7.43 -29.56
N ALA A 231 -16.80 8.44 -28.85
CA ALA A 231 -17.36 9.64 -29.47
C ALA A 231 -16.30 10.65 -29.96
N ALA A 232 -15.05 10.52 -29.52
CA ALA A 232 -13.98 11.46 -29.87
C ALA A 232 -13.38 11.16 -31.24
N GLU A 233 -13.16 12.20 -32.05
CA GLU A 233 -12.57 12.08 -33.40
C GLU A 233 -11.23 11.33 -33.42
N LYS A 234 -10.40 11.51 -32.39
CA LYS A 234 -9.08 10.88 -32.25
C LYS A 234 -9.11 9.52 -31.53
N GLY A 235 -10.29 9.03 -31.17
CA GLY A 235 -10.49 7.73 -30.49
C GLY A 235 -9.91 7.65 -29.06
N PHE A 236 -9.54 8.78 -28.46
CA PHE A 236 -9.05 8.85 -27.09
C PHE A 236 -9.24 10.25 -26.51
N VAL A 237 -9.73 10.30 -25.28
CA VAL A 237 -9.79 11.49 -24.43
C VAL A 237 -8.91 11.23 -23.22
N ASP A 238 -8.21 12.23 -22.72
CA ASP A 238 -7.46 12.07 -21.47
C ASP A 238 -8.41 11.78 -20.30
N PHE A 239 -8.08 10.77 -19.48
CA PHE A 239 -8.97 10.34 -18.39
C PHE A 239 -9.25 11.48 -17.39
N SER A 240 -8.25 12.30 -17.08
CA SER A 240 -8.42 13.41 -16.14
C SER A 240 -9.38 14.47 -16.69
N ALA A 241 -9.32 14.75 -18.00
CA ALA A 241 -10.27 15.65 -18.67
C ALA A 241 -11.69 15.08 -18.63
N SER A 242 -11.84 13.78 -18.89
CA SER A 242 -13.13 13.08 -18.88
C SER A 242 -13.83 13.07 -17.52
N ILE A 243 -13.09 13.07 -16.41
CA ILE A 243 -13.64 13.00 -15.04
C ILE A 243 -13.61 14.36 -14.33
N SER A 244 -12.97 15.40 -14.91
CA SER A 244 -12.84 16.73 -14.31
C SER A 244 -14.17 17.41 -13.92
N SER A 245 -15.28 17.02 -14.54
CA SER A 245 -16.64 17.49 -14.22
C SER A 245 -17.31 16.74 -13.05
N LYS A 246 -16.62 15.77 -12.44
CA LYS A 246 -17.12 14.87 -11.37
C LYS A 246 -16.22 14.92 -10.12
N LYS A 247 -15.78 16.12 -9.73
CA LYS A 247 -14.73 16.40 -8.71
C LYS A 247 -15.06 16.07 -7.24
N ASP A 248 -16.12 15.33 -6.96
CA ASP A 248 -16.62 15.17 -5.59
C ASP A 248 -15.65 14.34 -4.73
N ILE A 249 -15.08 13.25 -5.25
CA ILE A 249 -14.23 12.32 -4.48
C ILE A 249 -12.90 12.95 -4.04
N GLU A 250 -12.29 13.77 -4.89
CA GLU A 250 -11.02 14.41 -4.54
C GLU A 250 -11.19 15.40 -3.38
N SER A 251 -12.35 16.05 -3.29
CA SER A 251 -12.69 16.96 -2.20
C SER A 251 -13.04 16.27 -0.89
N GLU A 252 -13.41 14.99 -0.95
CA GLU A 252 -13.77 14.17 0.22
C GLU A 252 -12.57 13.46 0.85
N ARG A 253 -11.38 13.52 0.24
CA ARG A 253 -10.15 12.97 0.82
C ARG A 253 -9.73 13.77 2.05
N VAL A 254 -9.60 13.07 3.18
CA VAL A 254 -9.22 13.69 4.45
C VAL A 254 -7.75 13.47 4.70
N LEU A 255 -6.99 14.56 4.91
CA LEU A 255 -5.63 14.49 5.45
C LEU A 255 -5.71 13.92 6.87
N LYS A 256 -5.02 12.81 7.11
CA LYS A 256 -5.03 12.12 8.42
C LYS A 256 -3.70 12.22 9.15
N ALA A 257 -2.59 12.30 8.43
CA ALA A 257 -1.28 12.51 9.02
C ALA A 257 -0.36 13.30 8.07
N SER A 258 0.53 14.06 8.68
CA SER A 258 1.70 14.65 8.04
C SER A 258 2.95 14.13 8.76
N PRO A 259 4.10 14.04 8.08
CA PRO A 259 5.33 13.58 8.72
C PRO A 259 5.69 14.49 9.90
N ASP A 260 6.01 13.88 11.04
CA ASP A 260 6.49 14.62 12.19
C ASP A 260 7.88 15.22 11.91
N SER A 261 8.16 16.41 12.46
CA SER A 261 9.38 17.17 12.14
C SER A 261 10.69 16.45 12.53
N ASP A 262 10.64 15.59 13.53
CA ASP A 262 11.78 14.82 14.06
C ASP A 262 11.91 13.42 13.42
N SER A 263 10.91 12.99 12.63
CA SER A 263 10.81 11.61 12.14
C SER A 263 11.87 11.27 11.09
N LYS A 264 12.30 12.24 10.29
CA LYS A 264 13.12 12.00 9.10
C LYS A 264 14.42 11.27 9.43
N THR A 265 15.20 11.80 10.37
CA THR A 265 16.50 11.24 10.72
C THR A 265 16.35 9.86 11.34
N ILE A 266 15.33 9.67 12.18
CA ILE A 266 15.01 8.41 12.85
C ILE A 266 14.74 7.32 11.82
N TYR A 267 13.80 7.55 10.91
CA TYR A 267 13.42 6.53 9.92
C TYR A 267 14.43 6.39 8.79
N ASP A 268 15.24 7.40 8.47
CA ASP A 268 16.36 7.23 7.54
C ASP A 268 17.46 6.31 8.09
N ASN A 269 17.72 6.36 9.41
CA ASN A 269 18.62 5.41 10.07
C ASN A 269 18.01 4.00 10.08
N LEU A 270 16.75 3.88 10.49
CA LEU A 270 16.06 2.60 10.55
C LEU A 270 15.92 1.94 9.17
N TYR A 271 15.67 2.73 8.11
CA TYR A 271 15.60 2.28 6.73
C TYR A 271 16.91 1.67 6.22
N ARG A 272 18.07 2.26 6.57
CA ARG A 272 19.38 1.67 6.24
C ARG A 272 19.56 0.31 6.92
N ASN A 273 19.13 0.19 8.17
CA ASN A 273 19.18 -1.08 8.89
C ASN A 273 18.23 -2.12 8.27
N TYR A 274 17.00 -1.71 7.96
CA TYR A 274 15.98 -2.55 7.32
C TYR A 274 16.49 -3.22 6.04
N ILE A 275 17.10 -2.47 5.11
CA ILE A 275 17.60 -3.02 3.85
C ILE A 275 18.62 -4.13 4.10
N ARG A 276 19.55 -3.92 5.05
CA ARG A 276 20.54 -4.93 5.41
C ARG A 276 19.86 -6.18 6.00
N CYS A 277 18.94 -5.99 6.94
CA CYS A 277 18.26 -7.08 7.63
C CYS A 277 17.31 -7.88 6.73
N GLU A 278 16.65 -7.25 5.76
CA GLU A 278 15.79 -7.95 4.81
C GLU A 278 16.59 -8.96 3.97
N ASN A 279 17.79 -8.58 3.54
CA ASN A 279 18.68 -9.50 2.82
C ASN A 279 19.06 -10.71 3.69
N LEU A 280 19.40 -10.50 4.97
CA LEU A 280 19.69 -11.58 5.91
C LEU A 280 18.48 -12.52 6.09
N VAL A 281 17.28 -11.96 6.23
CA VAL A 281 16.05 -12.74 6.37
C VAL A 281 15.76 -13.54 5.10
N ARG A 282 15.98 -12.99 3.91
CA ARG A 282 15.79 -13.71 2.65
C ARG A 282 16.79 -14.85 2.52
N ASP A 283 18.07 -14.60 2.79
CA ASP A 283 19.14 -15.59 2.63
C ASP A 283 18.93 -16.78 3.60
N ASP A 284 18.48 -16.52 4.83
CA ASP A 284 18.13 -17.54 5.83
C ASP A 284 16.92 -18.41 5.44
N GLN A 285 16.09 -17.96 4.49
CA GLN A 285 14.88 -18.69 4.04
C GLN A 285 15.10 -19.50 2.75
N GLN A 286 16.24 -19.31 2.09
CA GLN A 286 16.61 -20.00 0.85
C GLN A 286 17.62 -21.13 1.07
N GLY A 287 18.20 -21.25 2.28
CA GLY A 287 19.05 -22.36 2.71
C GLY A 287 18.25 -23.50 3.34
#